data_AF-A0A8E0R356-F1
#
_entry.id   AF-A0A8E0R356-F1
#
_cell.length_a   1.000
_cell.length_b   1.000
_cell.length_c   1.000
_cell.angle_alpha   90.00
_cell.angle_beta   90.00
_cell.angle_gamma   90.00
#
_symmetry.space_group_name_H-M   'P 1'
#
loop_
_entity.id
_entity.type
_entity.pdbx_description
1 polymer ?
#
loop_
_entity_poly.entity_id
_entity_poly.type
_entity_poly.pdbx_seq_one_letter_code
_entity_poly.pdbx_strand_id
1 'polypeptide(L)'
;MADVTSAIRNTVPITLFNRGLAGKIFEEVKQQGSKVVMKNNTPECVLLSPEEYLHLMDEVNDAKLAALAAERMQHFDPAATIPAEEVYRSHGITEADLAGMDEVEFE
;
A
#
# COMPACT_ATOMS: atom_id res chain seq x y z
N MET A 1 -11.79 1.85 6.08
CA MET A 1 -10.74 2.89 6.10
C MET A 1 -10.35 3.15 7.54
N ALA A 2 -9.19 2.68 7.96
CA ALA A 2 -8.60 3.10 9.23
C ALA A 2 -8.35 4.62 9.14
N ASP A 3 -9.03 5.39 9.99
CA ASP A 3 -8.93 6.84 9.98
C ASP A 3 -7.56 7.24 10.54
N VAL A 4 -6.70 7.86 9.72
CA VAL A 4 -5.36 8.36 10.12
C VAL A 4 -5.47 9.31 11.33
N THR A 5 -6.62 9.97 11.50
CA THR A 5 -6.91 10.83 12.65
C THR A 5 -7.00 10.05 13.97
N SER A 6 -7.38 8.76 13.92
CA SER A 6 -7.42 7.88 15.09
C SER A 6 -6.01 7.54 15.60
N ALA A 7 -5.02 7.42 14.70
CA ALA A 7 -3.61 7.25 15.05
C ALA A 7 -3.08 8.43 15.88
N ILE A 8 -3.46 9.66 15.49
CA ILE A 8 -3.09 10.89 16.21
C ILE A 8 -3.71 10.92 17.61
N ARG A 9 -4.90 10.33 17.79
CA ARG A 9 -5.59 10.28 19.10
C ARG A 9 -5.10 9.12 19.98
N ASN A 10 -4.52 8.07 19.40
CA ASN A 10 -4.01 6.91 20.13
C ASN A 10 -2.53 7.12 20.52
N THR A 11 -2.30 7.95 21.53
CA THR A 11 -0.94 8.32 21.96
C THR A 11 -0.40 7.46 23.09
N VAL A 12 0.92 7.24 23.14
CA VAL A 12 1.63 6.57 24.24
C VAL A 12 2.85 7.38 24.68
N PRO A 13 3.00 7.72 25.98
CA PRO A 13 4.21 8.38 26.46
C PRO A 13 5.45 7.48 26.37
N ILE A 14 6.58 8.03 25.92
CA ILE A 14 7.86 7.29 25.82
C ILE A 14 8.30 6.70 27.18
N THR A 15 7.87 7.31 28.29
CA THR A 15 8.18 6.86 29.65
C THR A 15 7.61 5.48 29.97
N LEU A 16 6.54 5.03 29.29
CA LEU A 16 6.00 3.68 29.48
C LEU A 16 6.92 2.60 28.91
N PHE A 17 7.66 2.89 27.84
CA PHE A 17 8.69 1.99 27.32
C PHE A 17 9.81 1.79 28.33
N ASN A 18 10.29 2.88 28.92
CA ASN A 18 11.34 2.85 29.94
C ASN A 18 10.91 2.12 31.22
N ARG A 19 9.61 1.97 31.47
CA ARG A 19 9.04 1.21 32.60
C ARG A 19 8.81 -0.28 32.29
N GLY A 20 9.29 -0.77 31.15
CA GLY A 20 9.16 -2.17 30.76
C GLY A 20 7.78 -2.55 30.20
N LEU A 21 6.93 -1.59 29.84
CA LEU A 21 5.59 -1.85 29.29
C LEU A 21 5.58 -2.08 27.77
N ALA A 22 6.76 -2.24 27.14
CA ALA A 22 6.88 -2.39 25.69
C ALA A 22 6.02 -3.53 25.13
N GLY A 23 5.99 -4.69 25.80
CA GLY A 23 5.20 -5.85 25.36
C GLY A 23 3.70 -5.54 25.26
N LYS A 24 3.13 -4.91 26.29
CA LYS A 24 1.72 -4.49 26.29
C LYS A 24 1.43 -3.46 25.21
N ILE A 25 2.33 -2.50 25.01
CA ILE A 25 2.17 -1.47 23.96
C ILE A 25 2.15 -2.12 22.58
N PHE A 26 3.05 -3.07 22.31
CA PHE A 26 3.08 -3.79 21.03
C PHE A 26 1.84 -4.66 20.82
N GLU A 27 1.32 -5.30 21.86
CA GLU A 27 0.07 -6.06 21.78
C GLU A 27 -1.13 -5.14 21.44
N GLU A 28 -1.22 -3.97 22.08
CA GLU A 28 -2.23 -2.98 21.75
C GLU A 28 -2.09 -2.47 20.30
N VAL A 29 -0.87 -2.23 19.81
CA VAL A 29 -0.62 -1.84 18.40
C VAL A 29 -1.10 -2.94 17.45
N LYS A 30 -0.86 -4.22 17.75
CA LYS A 30 -1.37 -5.33 16.93
C LYS A 30 -2.90 -5.39 16.87
N GLN A 31 -3.59 -5.04 17.95
CA GLN A 31 -5.07 -5.10 18.02
C GLN A 31 -5.76 -3.84 17.50
N GLN A 32 -5.15 -2.66 17.71
CA GLN A 32 -5.75 -1.35 17.43
C GLN A 32 -5.10 -0.63 16.24
N GLY A 33 -4.13 -1.27 15.58
CA GLY A 33 -3.43 -0.76 14.40
C GLY A 33 -2.18 0.05 14.75
N SER A 34 -2.35 1.32 15.12
CA SER A 34 -1.24 2.27 15.27
C SER A 34 -1.29 3.10 16.55
N LYS A 35 -0.12 3.58 16.98
CA LYS A 35 0.03 4.52 18.11
C LYS A 35 1.07 5.59 17.84
N VAL A 36 0.85 6.80 18.34
CA VAL A 36 1.85 7.88 18.31
C VAL A 36 2.62 7.93 19.62
N VAL A 37 3.94 7.83 19.56
CA VAL A 37 4.80 7.96 20.73
C VAL A 37 5.04 9.43 21.04
N MET A 38 4.78 9.83 22.28
CA MET A 38 4.95 11.20 22.75
C MET A 38 6.19 11.31 23.63
N LYS A 39 7.05 12.30 23.36
CA LYS A 39 8.22 12.66 24.17
C LYS A 39 8.16 14.15 24.46
N ASN A 40 8.18 14.53 25.73
CA ASN A 40 8.03 15.93 26.15
C ASN A 40 6.81 16.63 25.50
N ASN A 41 5.66 15.93 25.47
CA ASN A 41 4.41 16.38 24.82
C ASN A 41 4.51 16.67 23.32
N THR A 42 5.58 16.22 22.67
CA THR A 42 5.76 16.31 21.22
C THR A 42 5.71 14.91 20.60
N PRO A 43 5.02 14.71 19.47
CA PRO A 43 5.08 13.45 18.72
C PRO A 43 6.52 13.16 18.28
N GLU A 44 7.05 12.00 18.66
CA GLU A 44 8.40 11.56 18.29
C GLU A 44 8.37 10.57 17.12
N CYS A 45 7.46 9.60 17.15
CA CYS A 45 7.29 8.61 16.09
C CYS A 45 5.89 7.97 16.08
N VAL A 46 5.57 7.25 15.00
CA VAL A 46 4.38 6.41 14.90
C VAL A 46 4.82 4.95 14.97
N LEU A 47 4.13 4.16 15.79
CA LEU A 47 4.24 2.72 15.85
C LEU A 47 3.10 2.11 15.05
N LEU A 48 3.46 1.17 14.19
CA LEU A 48 2.55 0.44 13.32
C LEU A 48 2.83 -1.05 13.48
N SER A 49 1.79 -1.88 13.36
CA SER A 49 2.02 -3.30 13.12
C SER A 49 2.67 -3.46 11.72
N PRO A 50 3.49 -4.50 11.50
CA PRO A 50 4.03 -4.77 10.18
C PRO A 50 2.97 -4.94 9.10
N GLU A 51 1.83 -5.56 9.46
CA GLU A 51 0.68 -5.77 8.57
C GLU A 51 0.06 -4.44 8.12
N GLU A 52 -0.20 -3.53 9.05
CA GLU A 52 -0.74 -2.20 8.73
C GLU A 52 0.25 -1.38 7.87
N TYR A 53 1.54 -1.49 8.15
CA TYR A 53 2.56 -0.83 7.33
C TYR A 53 2.57 -1.33 5.88
N LEU A 54 2.46 -2.64 5.66
CA LEU A 54 2.37 -3.21 4.32
C LEU A 54 1.08 -2.77 3.61
N HIS A 55 -0.06 -2.86 4.30
CA HIS A 55 -1.33 -2.43 3.74
C HIS A 55 -1.31 -0.96 3.30
N LEU A 56 -0.73 -0.06 4.11
CA LEU A 56 -0.56 1.35 3.73
C LEU A 56 0.35 1.53 2.52
N MET A 57 1.39 0.69 2.36
CA MET A 57 2.25 0.74 1.17
C MET A 57 1.52 0.28 -0.08
N ASP A 58 0.69 -0.75 0.03
CA ASP A 58 -0.13 -1.26 -1.07
C ASP A 58 -1.15 -0.22 -1.53
N GLU A 59 -1.90 0.39 -0.58
CA GLU A 59 -2.84 1.48 -0.87
C GLU A 59 -2.16 2.68 -1.56
N VAL A 60 -0.93 3.02 -1.16
CA VAL A 60 -0.15 4.08 -1.81
C VAL A 60 0.26 3.68 -3.23
N ASN A 61 0.60 2.42 -3.47
CA ASN A 61 0.93 1.93 -4.81
C ASN A 61 -0.31 1.95 -5.71
N ASP A 62 -1.45 1.49 -5.22
CA ASP A 62 -2.71 1.49 -5.95
C ASP A 62 -3.16 2.91 -6.29
N ALA A 63 -3.04 3.85 -5.35
CA ALA A 63 -3.34 5.25 -5.61
C ALA A 63 -2.45 5.85 -6.71
N LYS A 64 -1.15 5.51 -6.73
CA LYS A 64 -0.23 5.93 -7.80
C LYS A 64 -0.59 5.32 -9.15
N LEU A 65 -0.94 4.02 -9.17
CA LEU A 65 -1.36 3.33 -10.38
C LEU A 65 -2.66 3.93 -10.94
N ALA A 66 -3.63 4.21 -10.07
CA ALA A 66 -4.89 4.87 -10.45
C ALA A 66 -4.65 6.28 -11.00
N ALA A 67 -3.76 7.06 -10.37
CA ALA A 67 -3.40 8.39 -10.86
C ALA A 67 -2.73 8.34 -12.25
N LEU A 68 -1.81 7.40 -12.47
CA LEU A 68 -1.16 7.19 -13.76
C LEU A 68 -2.17 6.74 -14.84
N ALA A 69 -3.09 5.84 -14.49
CA ALA A 69 -4.15 5.41 -15.40
C ALA A 69 -5.06 6.59 -15.78
N ALA A 70 -5.43 7.42 -14.82
CA ALA A 70 -6.21 8.63 -15.07
C ALA A 70 -5.47 9.62 -15.98
N GLU A 71 -4.17 9.85 -15.76
CA GLU A 71 -3.34 10.70 -16.61
C GLU A 71 -3.25 10.18 -18.05
N ARG A 72 -3.06 8.88 -18.23
CA ARG A 72 -3.06 8.24 -19.55
C ARG A 72 -4.41 8.40 -20.25
N MET A 73 -5.51 8.23 -19.51
CA MET A 73 -6.86 8.33 -20.06
C MET A 73 -7.21 9.76 -20.46
N GLN A 74 -6.66 10.78 -19.79
CA GLN A 74 -6.83 12.19 -20.19
C GLN A 74 -6.26 12.49 -21.57
N HIS A 75 -5.22 11.76 -22.00
CA HIS A 75 -4.54 11.93 -23.28
C HIS A 75 -4.85 10.79 -24.26
N PHE A 76 -5.88 10.00 -24.00
CA PHE A 76 -6.20 8.82 -24.79
C PHE A 76 -6.73 9.21 -26.17
N ASP A 77 -6.08 8.67 -27.22
CA ASP A 77 -6.53 8.75 -28.60
C ASP A 77 -6.80 7.33 -29.14
N PRO A 78 -8.06 6.96 -29.40
CA PRO A 78 -8.41 5.67 -29.99
C PRO A 78 -7.69 5.38 -31.31
N ALA A 79 -7.40 6.41 -32.13
CA ALA A 79 -6.74 6.24 -33.42
C ALA A 79 -5.25 5.89 -33.28
N ALA A 80 -4.64 6.19 -32.13
CA ALA A 80 -3.26 5.85 -31.81
C ALA A 80 -3.11 4.49 -31.10
N THR A 81 -4.22 3.75 -30.92
CA THR A 81 -4.17 2.41 -30.32
C THR A 81 -3.53 1.41 -31.27
N ILE A 82 -2.77 0.48 -30.71
CA ILE A 82 -2.08 -0.59 -31.44
C ILE A 82 -2.78 -1.92 -31.11
N PRO A 83 -3.17 -2.74 -32.10
CA PRO A 83 -3.71 -4.06 -31.85
C PRO A 83 -2.75 -4.95 -31.08
N ALA A 84 -3.27 -5.81 -30.20
CA ALA A 84 -2.46 -6.70 -29.39
C ALA A 84 -1.55 -7.62 -30.23
N GLU A 85 -2.07 -8.09 -31.37
CA GLU A 85 -1.36 -8.97 -32.31
C GLU A 85 -0.12 -8.30 -32.91
N GLU A 86 -0.15 -6.98 -33.09
CA GLU A 86 1.00 -6.22 -33.58
C GLU A 86 2.08 -6.11 -32.50
N VAL A 87 1.68 -5.87 -31.25
CA VAL A 87 2.59 -5.87 -30.09
C VAL A 87 3.26 -7.23 -29.94
N TYR A 88 2.48 -8.32 -29.97
CA TYR A 88 3.01 -9.69 -29.89
C TYR A 88 4.04 -9.97 -30.99
N ARG A 89 3.71 -9.61 -32.24
CA ARG A 89 4.62 -9.75 -33.37
C ARG A 89 5.92 -8.96 -33.17
N SER A 90 5.85 -7.73 -32.65
CA SER A 90 7.04 -6.91 -32.40
C SER A 90 7.98 -7.47 -31.33
N HIS A 91 7.43 -8.27 -30.41
CA HIS A 91 8.17 -8.92 -29.33
C HIS A 91 8.49 -10.40 -29.59
N GLY A 92 8.13 -10.93 -30.77
CA GLY A 92 8.35 -12.32 -31.14
C GLY A 92 7.50 -13.32 -30.35
N ILE A 93 6.37 -12.87 -29.78
CA ILE A 93 5.43 -13.70 -29.04
C ILE A 93 4.49 -14.37 -30.05
N THR A 94 4.41 -15.70 -30.00
CA THR A 94 3.54 -16.50 -30.87
C THR A 94 2.29 -16.96 -30.13
N GLU A 95 1.24 -17.32 -30.86
CA GLU A 95 0.02 -17.88 -30.26
C GLU A 95 0.30 -19.17 -29.47
N ALA A 96 1.29 -19.97 -29.89
CA ALA A 96 1.69 -21.18 -29.17
C ALA A 96 2.31 -20.86 -27.80
N ASP A 97 2.97 -19.71 -27.65
CA ASP A 97 3.51 -19.26 -26.37
C ASP A 97 2.40 -18.89 -25.38
N LEU A 98 1.24 -18.48 -25.89
CA LEU A 98 0.07 -18.06 -25.10
C LEU A 98 -0.89 -19.24 -24.80
N ALA A 99 -0.99 -20.20 -25.71
CA ALA A 99 -1.99 -21.28 -25.65
C ALA A 99 -1.88 -22.21 -24.43
N GLY A 100 -0.75 -22.19 -23.72
CA GLY A 100 -0.49 -22.98 -22.50
C GLY A 100 -0.45 -22.16 -21.20
N MET A 101 -0.77 -20.86 -21.26
CA MET A 101 -0.82 -20.02 -20.07
C MET A 101 -2.19 -20.13 -19.39
N ASP A 102 -2.20 -20.39 -18.10
CA ASP A 102 -3.41 -20.33 -17.29
C ASP A 102 -3.93 -18.88 -17.21
N GLU A 103 -5.25 -18.72 -17.01
CA GLU A 103 -5.82 -17.40 -16.75
C GLU A 103 -5.19 -16.80 -15.49
N VAL A 104 -4.83 -15.53 -15.55
CA VAL A 104 -4.33 -14.81 -14.39
C VAL A 104 -5.53 -14.53 -13.47
N GLU A 105 -5.58 -15.21 -12.32
CA GLU A 105 -6.48 -14.84 -11.23
C GLU A 105 -5.99 -13.52 -10.60
N PHE A 106 -6.84 -12.50 -10.61
CA PHE A 106 -6.62 -11.27 -9.84
C PHE A 106 -7.33 -11.42 -8.50
N GLU A 107 -6.57 -11.31 -7.39
CA GLU A 107 -7.12 -11.18 -6.03
C GLU A 107 -7.63 -9.76 -5.76
#